data_AF-V6K5V4-F1
#
_entry.id   AF-V6K5V4-F1
#
_cell.length_a   1.000
_cell.length_b   1.000
_cell.length_c   1.000
_cell.angle_alpha   90.00
_cell.angle_beta   90.00
_cell.angle_gamma   90.00
#
_symmetry.space_group_name_H-M   'P 1'
#
loop_
_entity.id
_entity.type
_entity.pdbx_description
1 polymer ?
#
loop_
_entity_poly.entity_id
_entity_poly.type
_entity_poly.pdbx_seq_one_letter_code
_entity_poly.pdbx_strand_id
1 'polypeptide(L)' 'MDLPHLHAFTRGLERDRAAVNAALTLPHHNGGTEGVNNKTKLIKRQMYGRADFPLLRHRILLG' A
#
# COMPACT_ATOMS: atom_id res chain seq x y z
N MET A 1 11.96 14.44 -26.91
CA MET A 1 10.87 14.59 -25.91
C MET A 1 11.45 14.18 -24.57
N ASP A 2 11.41 15.06 -23.58
CA ASP A 2 11.82 14.74 -22.21
C ASP A 2 10.67 14.08 -21.45
N LEU A 3 10.96 13.05 -20.64
CA LEU A 3 9.96 12.28 -19.88
C LEU A 3 10.24 12.39 -18.37
N PRO A 4 9.87 13.52 -17.73
CA PRO A 4 10.24 13.80 -16.35
C PRO A 4 9.69 12.77 -15.34
N HIS A 5 8.51 12.21 -15.61
CA HIS A 5 7.90 11.16 -14.76
C HIS A 5 8.67 9.84 -14.84
N LEU A 6 9.16 9.46 -16.02
CA LEU A 6 9.98 8.28 -16.20
C LEU A 6 11.32 8.45 -15.49
N HIS A 7 11.94 9.63 -15.61
CA HIS A 7 13.17 9.94 -14.90
C HIS A 7 12.99 9.92 -13.37
N ALA A 8 11.85 10.38 -12.86
CA ALA A 8 11.56 10.30 -11.43
C ALA A 8 11.38 8.85 -10.96
N PHE A 9 10.69 8.02 -11.75
CA PHE A 9 10.50 6.61 -11.48
C PHE A 9 11.84 5.84 -11.43
N THR A 10 12.70 6.01 -12.44
CA THR A 10 14.01 5.31 -12.48
C THR A 10 14.93 5.76 -11.34
N ARG A 11 14.92 7.05 -10.98
CA ARG A 11 15.64 7.54 -9.79
C ARG A 11 15.11 6.93 -8.50
N GLY A 12 13.80 6.74 -8.38
CA GLY A 12 13.19 6.05 -7.25
C GLY A 12 13.65 4.61 -7.14
N LEU A 13 13.64 3.87 -8.26
CA LEU A 13 14.14 2.49 -8.31
C LEU A 13 15.62 2.39 -7.91
N GLU A 14 16.47 3.29 -8.38
CA GLU A 14 17.89 3.28 -8.01
C GLU A 14 18.08 3.61 -6.52
N ARG A 15 17.31 4.56 -5.98
CA ARG A 15 17.32 4.89 -4.55
C ARG A 15 16.95 3.68 -3.69
N ASP A 16 15.98 2.89 -4.12
CA ASP A 16 15.44 1.75 -3.38
C ASP A 16 16.00 0.40 -3.85
N ARG A 17 17.14 0.39 -4.56
CA ARG A 17 17.71 -0.79 -5.24
C ARG A 17 17.84 -2.02 -4.34
N ALA A 18 18.25 -1.84 -3.09
CA ALA A 18 18.37 -2.95 -2.13
C ALA A 18 17.01 -3.60 -1.82
N ALA A 19 15.97 -2.79 -1.63
CA ALA A 19 14.61 -3.27 -1.38
C ALA A 19 14.01 -3.95 -2.61
N VAL A 20 14.24 -3.40 -3.81
CA VAL A 20 13.81 -4.00 -5.09
C VAL A 20 14.47 -5.36 -5.29
N ASN A 21 15.78 -5.46 -5.07
CA ASN A 21 16.50 -6.74 -5.16
C ASN A 21 15.96 -7.77 -4.16
N ALA A 22 15.74 -7.37 -2.90
CA ALA A 22 15.17 -8.24 -1.89
C ALA A 22 13.76 -8.72 -2.27
N ALA A 23 12.91 -7.84 -2.82
CA ALA A 23 11.56 -8.18 -3.25
C ALA A 23 11.52 -9.19 -4.42
N LEU A 24 12.56 -9.24 -5.25
CA LEU A 24 12.66 -10.18 -6.38
C LEU A 24 13.38 -11.49 -6.04
N THR A 25 14.23 -11.50 -5.01
CA THR A 25 15.10 -12.63 -4.69
C THR A 25 14.62 -13.42 -3.47
N LEU A 26 13.95 -12.77 -2.53
CA LEU A 26 13.45 -13.41 -1.32
C LEU A 26 12.02 -13.92 -1.56
N PRO A 27 11.60 -14.99 -0.87
CA PRO A 27 10.23 -15.50 -0.97
C PRO A 27 9.21 -14.62 -0.24
N HIS A 28 9.64 -13.52 0.37
CA HIS A 28 8.79 -12.64 1.17
C HIS A 28 8.07 -11.62 0.29
N HIS A 29 6.77 -11.43 0.53
CA HIS A 29 5.97 -10.47 -0.22
C HIS A 29 5.07 -9.63 0.70
N ASN A 30 4.76 -8.41 0.28
CA ASN A 30 3.88 -7.50 1.04
C ASN A 30 2.37 -7.69 0.78
N GLY A 31 1.99 -8.68 -0.04
CA GLY A 31 0.59 -8.86 -0.47
C GLY A 31 -0.43 -8.97 0.68
N GLY A 32 -0.09 -9.67 1.77
CA GLY A 32 -0.96 -9.76 2.95
C GLY A 32 -1.20 -8.39 3.61
N THR A 33 -0.12 -7.64 3.83
CA THR A 33 -0.17 -6.28 4.39
C THR A 33 -0.94 -5.32 3.49
N GLU A 34 -0.72 -5.38 2.17
CA GLU A 34 -1.43 -4.58 1.20
C GLU A 34 -2.92 -4.93 1.13
N GLY A 35 -3.26 -6.22 1.25
CA GLY A 35 -4.64 -6.69 1.33
C GLY A 35 -5.39 -6.13 2.55
N VAL A 36 -4.76 -6.16 3.73
CA VAL A 36 -5.32 -5.55 4.95
C VAL A 36 -5.50 -4.05 4.79
N ASN A 37 -4.52 -3.36 4.21
CA ASN A 37 -4.60 -1.93 3.91
C ASN A 37 -5.76 -1.63 2.95
N ASN A 38 -5.94 -2.44 1.91
CA ASN A 38 -7.02 -2.29 0.95
C ASN A 38 -8.39 -2.52 1.59
N LYS A 39 -8.57 -3.59 2.38
CA LYS A 39 -9.81 -3.86 3.14
C LYS A 39 -10.15 -2.68 4.06
N THR A 40 -9.16 -2.17 4.79
CA THR A 40 -9.32 -1.02 5.70
C THR A 40 -9.78 0.22 4.95
N LYS A 41 -9.12 0.56 3.83
CA LYS A 41 -9.50 1.70 2.97
C LYS A 41 -10.90 1.51 2.37
N LEU A 42 -11.26 0.30 1.97
CA LEU A 42 -12.57 -0.03 1.42
C LEU A 42 -13.68 0.23 2.45
N ILE A 43 -13.54 -0.29 3.68
CA ILE A 43 -14.52 -0.08 4.76
C ILE A 43 -14.69 1.43 5.02
N LYS A 44 -13.58 2.18 5.15
CA LYS A 44 -13.64 3.64 5.34
C LYS A 44 -14.35 4.37 4.20
N ARG A 45 -14.14 3.93 2.94
CA ARG A 45 -14.80 4.48 1.74
C ARG A 45 -16.29 4.15 1.68
N GLN A 46 -16.70 2.92 2.01
CA GLN A 46 -18.11 2.53 2.12
C GLN A 46 -18.86 3.37 3.16
N MET A 47 -18.15 3.85 4.17
CA MET A 47 -18.69 4.73 5.21
C MET A 47 -18.55 6.22 4.87
N TYR A 48 -18.17 6.55 3.63
CA TYR A 48 -17.97 7.92 3.14
C TYR A 48 -17.04 8.75 4.04
N GLY A 49 -16.03 8.11 4.64
CA GLY A 49 -15.09 8.77 5.56
C GLY A 49 -15.65 9.09 6.95
N ARG A 50 -16.91 8.74 7.25
CA ARG A 50 -17.58 9.02 8.53
C ARG A 50 -17.26 8.02 9.65
N ALA A 51 -16.39 7.07 9.39
CA ALA A 51 -15.94 6.10 10.38
C ALA A 51 -14.78 6.68 11.20
N ASP A 52 -15.07 7.10 12.43
CA ASP A 52 -14.02 7.36 13.40
C ASP A 52 -13.36 6.04 13.86
N PHE A 53 -12.18 6.13 14.46
CA PHE A 53 -11.35 4.97 14.79
C PHE A 53 -12.09 3.85 15.55
N PRO A 54 -12.93 4.11 16.58
CA PRO A 54 -13.65 3.06 17.29
C PRO A 54 -14.58 2.25 16.38
N LEU A 55 -15.30 2.94 15.49
CA LEU A 55 -16.26 2.33 14.57
C LEU A 55 -15.54 1.56 13.46
N LEU A 56 -14.44 2.11 12.93
CA LEU A 56 -13.60 1.43 11.95
C LEU A 56 -13.00 0.15 12.54
N ARG A 57 -12.49 0.21 13.78
CA ARG A 57 -11.95 -0.95 14.50
C ARG A 57 -13.02 -2.02 14.69
N HIS A 58 -14.22 -1.64 15.12
CA HIS A 58 -15.33 -2.59 15.27
C HIS A 58 -15.65 -3.29 13.95
N ARG A 59 -15.71 -2.56 12.83
CA ARG A 59 -15.98 -3.11 11.49
C ARG A 59 -14.86 -4.01 10.96
N ILE A 60 -13.61 -3.79 11.36
CA ILE A 60 -12.47 -4.60 10.91
C ILE A 60 -12.35 -5.90 11.70
N LEU A 61 -12.57 -5.85 13.03
CA LEU A 61 -12.33 -6.98 13.93
C LEU A 61 -13.56 -7.87 14.14
N LEU A 62 -14.77 -7.30 14.03
CA LEU A 62 -16.04 -7.97 14.33
C LEU A 62 -16.98 -8.06 13.12
N GLY A 63 -16.57 -7.50 11.97
CA GLY A 63 -17.35 -7.42 10.74
C GLY A 63 -16.81 -8.27 9.60
#